data_AF-A0A7V9PB54-F1
#
_entry.id   AF-A0A7V9PB54-F1
#
_cell.length_a   1.000
_cell.length_b   1.000
_cell.length_c   1.000
_cell.angle_alpha   90.00
_cell.angle_beta   90.00
_cell.angle_gamma   90.00
#
_symmetry.space_group_name_H-M   'P 1'
#
loop_
_entity.id
_entity.type
_entity.pdbx_description
1 polymer ?
#
loop_
_entity_poly.entity_id
_entity_poly.type
_entity_poly.pdbx_seq_one_letter_code
_entity_poly.pdbx_strand_id
1 'polypeptide(L)'
;MPKSSNCKTQTINRYLKKSVFVCTHLWLIFILASCRSKPTDLRSLAPADGLVYLETNDLGKTLVALTESKVFEELAENKTDFSAVENVQFAVVVTGFETSENKISDEQSDLNFKPHFVAIIETHRWKPTAVSIAENQIGRFVKDAYGDGAKLEKSEKPDAKFFVWTSGGDNKNEARKIFAAVSGGTIYVGNDEGLIDKCLAVRRGETESLLKNENLARAREATDAQNIENAAESGNAVSKKNPLAFGYVSGEGAAQIANLAAVSLAIDASEDEAARSFIARVLPPVLQKSVGEISWTARRSERGVEDRIFVATSDETSSIFKETMQTAPQTQTNSAEFLPPDVGSATRYNLQNPQMAWRGLLDAAVKQTDDAASASVLNAFSGELLGAYGISDAETFLSAIDSEILTAQFGDDGEKSIVIVTVKDAEKIKKSLAEINFKAAPEKSANAEIWKSEDGETSAALIGNRLIFGDAESVLKCLEAARGGRNFTQNQLFQKFNESRAVAVTFAKDTDSAEKIVSVLGKIKDEDKKVASVYLTETRFTGGGIERRTVSAFGLIGTVLEQIGE
;
A
#
# COMPACT_ATOMS: atom_id res chain seq x y z
N MET A 1 61.51 -72.54 -35.39
CA MET A 1 62.24 -71.58 -34.52
C MET A 1 62.37 -70.25 -35.27
N PRO A 2 62.33 -69.07 -34.62
CA PRO A 2 61.10 -68.41 -34.11
C PRO A 2 61.00 -66.89 -34.43
N LYS A 3 59.95 -66.23 -33.87
CA LYS A 3 59.67 -64.76 -33.68
C LYS A 3 58.97 -64.02 -34.84
N SER A 4 58.08 -63.04 -34.64
CA SER A 4 57.39 -62.46 -33.45
C SER A 4 56.35 -61.39 -33.86
N SER A 5 55.21 -61.36 -33.16
CA SER A 5 54.43 -60.24 -32.57
C SER A 5 54.17 -58.85 -33.22
N ASN A 6 52.94 -58.38 -32.91
CA ASN A 6 52.41 -57.01 -32.60
C ASN A 6 51.51 -56.39 -33.68
N CYS A 7 50.19 -56.21 -33.50
CA CYS A 7 49.37 -55.70 -32.38
C CYS A 7 49.69 -54.25 -32.00
N LYS A 8 48.94 -53.29 -32.59
CA LYS A 8 48.64 -51.92 -32.07
C LYS A 8 47.85 -51.11 -33.11
N THR A 9 46.52 -51.26 -33.18
CA THR A 9 45.68 -50.27 -33.91
C THR A 9 44.27 -50.09 -33.34
N GLN A 10 43.76 -51.00 -32.50
CA GLN A 10 42.37 -50.92 -32.01
C GLN A 10 42.15 -50.04 -30.77
N THR A 11 43.19 -49.55 -30.09
CA THR A 11 43.01 -48.81 -28.82
C THR A 11 42.76 -47.31 -29.01
N ILE A 12 43.21 -46.70 -30.12
CA ILE A 12 43.12 -45.23 -30.32
C ILE A 12 41.69 -44.77 -30.64
N ASN A 13 40.89 -45.60 -31.32
CA ASN A 13 39.53 -45.23 -31.75
C ASN A 13 38.49 -45.24 -30.59
N ARG A 14 38.79 -45.95 -29.49
CA ARG A 14 37.94 -45.96 -28.28
C ARG A 14 38.16 -44.74 -27.39
N TYR A 15 39.37 -44.16 -27.38
CA TYR A 15 39.65 -42.95 -26.60
C TYR A 15 39.10 -41.70 -27.29
N LEU A 16 39.18 -41.60 -28.63
CA LEU A 16 38.62 -40.45 -29.37
C LEU A 16 37.08 -40.35 -29.23
N LYS A 17 36.36 -41.47 -29.32
CA LYS A 17 34.89 -41.49 -29.16
C LYS A 17 34.44 -41.16 -27.74
N LYS A 18 35.20 -41.56 -26.72
CA LYS A 18 34.91 -41.21 -25.32
C LYS A 18 35.22 -39.74 -25.02
N SER A 19 36.30 -39.18 -25.57
CA SER A 19 36.60 -37.75 -25.42
C SER A 19 35.59 -36.85 -26.13
N VAL A 20 35.11 -37.21 -27.32
CA VAL A 20 34.07 -36.42 -28.03
C VAL A 20 32.73 -36.45 -27.26
N PHE A 21 32.35 -37.60 -26.70
CA PHE A 21 31.11 -37.74 -25.92
C PHE A 21 31.17 -37.00 -24.57
N VAL A 22 32.32 -37.05 -23.89
CA VAL A 22 32.57 -36.31 -22.64
C VAL A 22 32.64 -34.80 -22.91
N CYS A 23 33.26 -34.36 -24.01
CA CYS A 23 33.25 -32.95 -24.41
C CYS A 23 31.84 -32.46 -24.79
N THR A 24 31.02 -33.25 -25.49
CA THR A 24 29.62 -32.87 -25.80
C THR A 24 28.73 -32.86 -24.56
N HIS A 25 28.92 -33.80 -23.62
CA HIS A 25 28.22 -33.76 -22.34
C HIS A 25 28.70 -32.62 -21.44
N LEU A 26 29.99 -32.31 -21.40
CA LEU A 26 30.50 -31.12 -20.69
C LEU A 26 30.05 -29.82 -21.36
N TRP A 27 29.91 -29.78 -22.69
CA TRP A 27 29.31 -28.64 -23.40
C TRP A 27 27.81 -28.51 -23.12
N LEU A 28 27.06 -29.61 -23.08
CA LEU A 28 25.65 -29.61 -22.68
C LEU A 28 25.47 -29.25 -21.20
N ILE A 29 26.35 -29.70 -20.30
CA ILE A 29 26.36 -29.31 -18.89
C ILE A 29 26.80 -27.84 -18.75
N PHE A 30 27.74 -27.33 -19.55
CA PHE A 30 28.08 -25.91 -19.58
C PHE A 30 26.98 -25.06 -20.21
N ILE A 31 26.22 -25.56 -21.19
CA ILE A 31 25.06 -24.86 -21.80
C ILE A 31 23.85 -24.91 -20.85
N LEU A 32 23.70 -25.97 -20.04
CA LEU A 32 22.67 -26.07 -19.01
C LEU A 32 23.07 -25.42 -17.67
N ALA A 33 24.37 -25.18 -17.44
CA ALA A 33 24.91 -24.43 -16.30
C ALA A 33 25.23 -22.96 -16.64
N SER A 34 25.13 -22.57 -17.91
CA SER A 34 25.04 -21.17 -18.37
C SER A 34 23.54 -20.84 -18.43
N CYS A 35 22.95 -19.94 -17.64
CA CYS A 35 23.46 -18.91 -16.78
C CYS A 35 22.39 -18.74 -15.70
N ARG A 36 22.74 -18.80 -14.41
CA ARG A 36 22.08 -17.87 -13.49
C ARG A 36 22.63 -16.50 -13.88
N SER A 37 22.01 -15.86 -14.87
CA SER A 37 22.30 -14.47 -15.20
C SER A 37 22.21 -13.69 -13.90
N LYS A 38 23.20 -12.82 -13.68
CA LYS A 38 23.14 -11.94 -12.53
C LYS A 38 21.81 -11.16 -12.61
N PRO A 39 21.08 -11.01 -11.49
CA PRO A 39 19.90 -10.17 -11.46
C PRO A 39 20.21 -8.82 -12.13
N THR A 40 19.36 -8.43 -13.06
CA THR A 40 19.46 -7.13 -13.74
C THR A 40 19.00 -6.07 -12.76
N ASP A 41 19.74 -4.98 -12.62
CA ASP A 41 19.21 -3.82 -11.90
C ASP A 41 18.18 -3.13 -12.80
N LEU A 42 16.88 -3.33 -12.54
CA LEU A 42 15.82 -2.83 -13.42
C LEU A 42 15.81 -1.30 -13.52
N ARG A 43 16.38 -0.59 -12.54
CA ARG A 43 16.61 0.86 -12.60
C ARG A 43 17.52 1.27 -13.76
N SER A 44 18.39 0.37 -14.22
CA SER A 44 19.27 0.59 -15.38
C SER A 44 18.53 0.53 -16.71
N LEU A 45 17.27 0.08 -16.72
CA LEU A 45 16.42 -0.04 -17.90
C LEU A 45 15.26 0.97 -17.89
N ALA A 46 15.02 1.60 -16.74
CA ALA A 46 13.98 2.60 -16.52
C ALA A 46 14.50 4.00 -16.86
N PRO A 47 13.70 4.86 -17.52
CA PRO A 47 14.10 6.21 -17.88
C PRO A 47 14.20 7.12 -16.65
N ALA A 48 15.15 8.07 -16.68
CA ALA A 48 15.46 8.94 -15.53
C ALA A 48 14.31 9.86 -15.09
N ASP A 49 13.33 10.12 -15.96
CA ASP A 49 12.12 10.92 -15.70
C ASP A 49 10.99 10.12 -15.02
N GLY A 50 11.27 8.91 -14.52
CA GLY A 50 10.32 8.12 -13.73
C GLY A 50 9.91 8.82 -12.42
N LEU A 51 8.62 9.07 -12.28
CA LEU A 51 7.99 9.68 -11.10
C LEU A 51 7.61 8.61 -10.06
N VAL A 52 7.09 7.48 -10.52
CA VAL A 52 6.77 6.31 -9.70
C VAL A 52 7.60 5.14 -10.21
N TYR A 53 8.22 4.39 -9.30
CA TYR A 53 8.98 3.18 -9.58
C TYR A 53 8.57 2.09 -8.59
N LEU A 54 8.02 0.99 -9.10
CA LEU A 54 7.70 -0.22 -8.31
C LEU A 54 8.51 -1.38 -8.88
N GLU A 55 9.08 -2.24 -8.04
CA GLU A 55 9.82 -3.42 -8.48
C GLU A 55 9.59 -4.64 -7.59
N THR A 56 9.67 -5.82 -8.20
CA THR A 56 9.99 -7.09 -7.55
C THR A 56 11.17 -7.74 -8.27
N ASN A 57 12.09 -8.28 -7.50
CA ASN A 57 13.25 -9.01 -8.03
C ASN A 57 12.95 -10.51 -8.25
N ASP A 58 11.77 -10.98 -7.85
CA ASP A 58 11.36 -12.37 -8.05
C ASP A 58 9.84 -12.46 -7.93
N LEU A 59 9.15 -12.28 -9.07
CA LEU A 59 7.70 -12.31 -9.14
C LEU A 59 7.12 -13.61 -8.58
N GLY A 60 7.75 -14.75 -8.85
CA GLY A 60 7.34 -16.04 -8.28
C GLY A 60 7.36 -16.05 -6.76
N LYS A 61 8.44 -15.59 -6.13
CA LYS A 61 8.50 -15.50 -4.65
C LYS A 61 7.50 -14.51 -4.09
N THR A 62 7.25 -13.39 -4.77
CA THR A 62 6.25 -12.40 -4.38
C THR A 62 4.85 -13.02 -4.36
N LEU A 63 4.45 -13.69 -5.44
CA LEU A 63 3.13 -14.32 -5.56
C LEU A 63 2.96 -15.49 -4.59
N VAL A 64 4.00 -16.32 -4.42
CA VAL A 64 3.99 -17.40 -3.42
C VAL A 64 3.68 -16.87 -2.03
N ALA A 65 4.29 -15.75 -1.62
CA ALA A 65 4.08 -15.17 -0.30
C ALA A 65 2.61 -14.78 -0.04
N LEU A 66 1.84 -14.42 -1.07
CA LEU A 66 0.41 -14.10 -0.96
C LEU A 66 -0.44 -15.36 -0.77
N THR A 67 -0.05 -16.46 -1.41
CA THR A 67 -0.78 -17.74 -1.36
C THR A 67 -0.44 -18.63 -0.16
N GLU A 68 0.54 -18.25 0.63
CA GLU A 68 0.92 -18.93 1.88
C GLU A 68 0.21 -18.36 3.12
N SER A 69 -0.65 -17.34 2.95
CA SER A 69 -1.45 -16.83 4.06
C SER A 69 -2.52 -17.85 4.46
N LYS A 70 -2.83 -17.94 5.76
CA LYS A 70 -3.91 -18.83 6.24
C LYS A 70 -5.26 -18.49 5.61
N VAL A 71 -5.51 -17.19 5.40
CA VAL A 71 -6.72 -16.69 4.74
C VAL A 71 -6.84 -17.26 3.33
N PHE A 72 -5.75 -17.26 2.55
CA PHE A 72 -5.73 -17.85 1.22
C PHE A 72 -5.97 -19.36 1.27
N GLU A 73 -5.28 -20.08 2.15
CA GLU A 73 -5.43 -21.54 2.30
C GLU A 73 -6.85 -21.96 2.70
N GLU A 74 -7.57 -21.11 3.43
CA GLU A 74 -8.94 -21.37 3.85
C GLU A 74 -9.99 -21.16 2.75
N LEU A 75 -9.69 -20.30 1.77
CA LEU A 75 -10.60 -19.92 0.67
C LEU A 75 -10.29 -20.66 -0.64
N ALA A 76 -9.02 -20.91 -0.93
CA ALA A 76 -8.59 -21.49 -2.20
C ALA A 76 -8.78 -23.02 -2.23
N GLU A 77 -9.21 -23.55 -3.37
CA GLU A 77 -9.29 -24.99 -3.63
C GLU A 77 -7.89 -25.60 -3.73
N ASN A 78 -6.96 -24.89 -4.39
CA ASN A 78 -5.58 -25.32 -4.61
C ASN A 78 -4.63 -24.13 -4.58
N LYS A 79 -3.36 -24.41 -4.24
CA LYS A 79 -2.27 -23.43 -4.39
C LYS A 79 -1.77 -23.41 -5.83
N THR A 80 -1.70 -22.23 -6.42
CA THR A 80 -1.18 -22.03 -7.77
C THR A 80 0.34 -22.22 -7.81
N ASP A 81 0.82 -22.94 -8.82
CA ASP A 81 2.26 -23.11 -9.05
C ASP A 81 2.82 -21.90 -9.82
N PHE A 82 3.67 -21.11 -9.14
CA PHE A 82 4.35 -19.95 -9.71
C PHE A 82 5.78 -20.25 -10.21
N SER A 83 6.17 -21.52 -10.32
CA SER A 83 7.49 -21.92 -10.83
C SER A 83 7.82 -21.32 -12.20
N ALA A 84 6.80 -21.10 -13.03
CA ALA A 84 6.95 -20.51 -14.37
C ALA A 84 7.41 -19.04 -14.36
N VAL A 85 7.25 -18.33 -13.24
CA VAL A 85 7.66 -16.92 -13.07
C VAL A 85 8.70 -16.75 -11.96
N GLU A 86 9.31 -17.83 -11.50
CA GLU A 86 10.43 -17.78 -10.55
C GLU A 86 11.63 -17.06 -11.19
N ASN A 87 12.26 -16.16 -10.43
CA ASN A 87 13.36 -15.31 -10.87
C ASN A 87 13.02 -14.32 -11.99
N VAL A 88 11.74 -14.19 -12.39
CA VAL A 88 11.31 -13.09 -13.26
C VAL A 88 11.35 -11.82 -12.44
N GLN A 89 12.11 -10.83 -12.92
CA GLN A 89 12.11 -9.49 -12.31
C GLN A 89 11.08 -8.65 -13.04
N PHE A 90 10.34 -7.84 -12.28
CA PHE A 90 9.27 -7.01 -12.81
C PHE A 90 9.38 -5.62 -12.20
N ALA A 91 9.30 -4.58 -13.01
CA ALA A 91 9.17 -3.21 -12.55
C ALA A 91 8.08 -2.47 -13.32
N VAL A 92 7.45 -1.49 -12.68
CA VAL A 92 6.55 -0.52 -13.31
C VAL A 92 7.12 0.86 -13.09
N VAL A 93 7.18 1.64 -14.16
CA VAL A 93 7.62 3.03 -14.15
C VAL A 93 6.48 3.89 -14.67
N VAL A 94 6.12 4.94 -13.92
CA VAL A 94 5.17 5.98 -14.35
C VAL A 94 5.94 7.28 -14.56
N THR A 95 5.81 7.91 -15.71
CA THR A 95 6.51 9.17 -16.03
C THR A 95 5.60 10.40 -16.03
N GLY A 96 4.30 10.22 -15.81
CA GLY A 96 3.32 11.31 -15.75
C GLY A 96 1.89 10.80 -15.71
N PHE A 97 0.95 11.73 -15.51
CA PHE A 97 -0.49 11.47 -15.51
C PHE A 97 -1.17 12.44 -16.47
N GLU A 98 -2.00 11.92 -17.39
CA GLU A 98 -2.93 12.72 -18.19
C GLU A 98 -4.21 12.93 -17.38
N THR A 99 -4.66 14.17 -17.31
CA THR A 99 -5.97 14.55 -16.77
C THR A 99 -6.89 14.93 -17.92
N SER A 100 -8.08 14.34 -17.95
CA SER A 100 -9.12 14.73 -18.91
C SER A 100 -10.45 14.84 -18.18
N GLU A 101 -11.23 15.86 -18.52
CA GLU A 101 -12.55 16.08 -17.94
C GLU A 101 -13.60 15.81 -19.02
N ASN A 102 -14.42 14.79 -18.82
CA ASN A 102 -15.55 14.47 -19.66
C ASN A 102 -16.81 15.05 -19.03
N LYS A 103 -17.32 16.15 -19.58
CA LYS A 103 -18.61 16.69 -19.15
C LYS A 103 -19.73 15.72 -19.54
N ILE A 104 -20.38 15.13 -18.53
CA ILE A 104 -21.59 14.32 -18.70
C ILE A 104 -22.81 15.25 -18.81
N SER A 105 -22.85 16.32 -18.00
CA SER A 105 -23.89 17.35 -17.99
C SER A 105 -23.31 18.70 -17.53
N ASP A 106 -24.15 19.74 -17.44
CA ASP A 106 -23.74 21.05 -16.89
C ASP A 106 -23.39 20.97 -15.38
N GLU A 107 -23.82 19.92 -14.69
CA GLU A 107 -23.63 19.71 -13.24
C GLU A 107 -22.74 18.50 -12.91
N GLN A 108 -22.39 17.67 -13.91
CA GLN A 108 -21.66 16.43 -13.71
C GLN A 108 -20.52 16.30 -14.72
N SER A 109 -19.29 16.19 -14.22
CA SER A 109 -18.13 15.85 -15.03
C SER A 109 -17.43 14.61 -14.48
N ASP A 110 -17.07 13.71 -15.39
CA ASP A 110 -16.21 12.58 -15.10
C ASP A 110 -14.77 13.01 -15.32
N LEU A 111 -13.99 13.04 -14.24
CA LEU A 111 -12.58 13.26 -14.35
C LEU A 111 -11.86 11.92 -14.59
N ASN A 112 -11.23 11.81 -15.75
CA ASN A 112 -10.47 10.62 -16.13
C ASN A 112 -8.97 10.89 -15.99
N PHE A 113 -8.33 10.02 -15.22
CA PHE A 113 -6.90 10.05 -14.92
C PHE A 113 -6.21 8.86 -15.56
N LYS A 114 -5.21 9.14 -16.40
CA LYS A 114 -4.50 8.09 -17.14
C LYS A 114 -2.99 8.21 -16.92
N PRO A 115 -2.34 7.26 -16.23
CA PRO A 115 -0.89 7.29 -16.07
C PRO A 115 -0.20 6.95 -17.39
N HIS A 116 0.92 7.59 -17.71
CA HIS A 116 1.87 7.10 -18.72
C HIS A 116 2.80 6.11 -18.05
N PHE A 117 2.65 4.82 -18.37
CA PHE A 117 3.40 3.77 -17.70
C PHE A 117 4.06 2.79 -18.65
N VAL A 118 5.14 2.18 -18.16
CA VAL A 118 5.82 1.04 -18.77
C VAL A 118 6.16 0.01 -17.70
N ALA A 119 5.71 -1.22 -17.91
CA ALA A 119 6.16 -2.41 -17.21
C ALA A 119 7.42 -2.97 -17.90
N ILE A 120 8.46 -3.24 -17.12
CA ILE A 120 9.73 -3.82 -17.54
C ILE A 120 9.81 -5.22 -16.94
N ILE A 121 9.86 -6.24 -17.79
CA ILE A 121 9.85 -7.65 -17.40
C ILE A 121 11.15 -8.29 -17.86
N GLU A 122 12.07 -8.56 -16.93
CA GLU A 122 13.28 -9.33 -17.22
C GLU A 122 13.02 -10.81 -16.95
N THR A 123 12.95 -11.59 -18.01
CA THR A 123 12.64 -13.01 -17.93
C THR A 123 13.87 -13.88 -17.67
N HIS A 124 15.08 -13.35 -17.91
CA HIS A 124 16.34 -14.12 -17.95
C HIS A 124 16.32 -15.28 -18.96
N ARG A 125 15.40 -15.23 -19.93
CA ARG A 125 15.25 -16.22 -21.00
C ARG A 125 15.73 -15.65 -22.32
N TRP A 126 16.13 -16.53 -23.22
CA TRP A 126 16.40 -16.20 -24.62
C TRP A 126 15.23 -15.48 -25.33
N LYS A 127 15.57 -14.60 -26.27
CA LYS A 127 14.64 -13.76 -27.03
C LYS A 127 13.43 -14.50 -27.61
N PRO A 128 13.54 -15.70 -28.22
CA PRO A 128 12.38 -16.42 -28.73
C PRO A 128 11.32 -16.72 -27.67
N THR A 129 11.72 -17.04 -26.43
CA THR A 129 10.76 -17.26 -25.35
C THR A 129 10.15 -15.95 -24.86
N ALA A 130 10.93 -14.88 -24.70
CA ALA A 130 10.39 -13.56 -24.35
C ALA A 130 9.37 -13.08 -25.40
N VAL A 131 9.66 -13.28 -26.68
CA VAL A 131 8.74 -13.03 -27.81
C VAL A 131 7.46 -13.85 -27.68
N SER A 132 7.56 -15.14 -27.36
CA SER A 132 6.40 -16.01 -27.17
C SER A 132 5.55 -15.59 -25.95
N ILE A 133 6.18 -15.12 -24.87
CA ILE A 133 5.46 -14.63 -23.69
C ILE A 133 4.70 -13.35 -24.03
N ALA A 134 5.35 -12.39 -24.69
CA ALA A 134 4.71 -11.15 -25.13
C ALA A 134 3.54 -11.41 -26.08
N GLU A 135 3.75 -12.27 -27.08
CA GLU A 135 2.71 -12.55 -28.08
C GLU A 135 1.52 -13.31 -27.50
N ASN A 136 1.76 -14.33 -26.67
CA ASN A 136 0.72 -15.26 -26.25
C ASN A 136 0.11 -14.95 -24.87
N GLN A 137 0.92 -14.58 -23.88
CA GLN A 137 0.44 -14.34 -22.51
C GLN A 137 -0.06 -12.91 -22.35
N ILE A 138 0.77 -11.93 -22.69
CA ILE A 138 0.35 -10.52 -22.68
C ILE A 138 -0.73 -10.30 -23.73
N GLY A 139 -0.61 -10.92 -24.91
CA GLY A 139 -1.66 -10.86 -25.93
C GLY A 139 -2.99 -11.49 -25.51
N ARG A 140 -3.01 -12.48 -24.60
CA ARG A 140 -4.25 -13.00 -24.01
C ARG A 140 -4.83 -12.00 -23.02
N PHE A 141 -4.02 -11.50 -22.09
CA PHE A 141 -4.44 -10.47 -21.14
C PHE A 141 -5.07 -9.26 -21.82
N VAL A 142 -4.47 -8.76 -22.91
CA VAL A 142 -5.03 -7.62 -23.65
C VAL A 142 -6.34 -7.98 -24.34
N LYS A 143 -6.52 -9.21 -24.84
CA LYS A 143 -7.80 -9.65 -25.41
C LYS A 143 -8.89 -9.78 -24.35
N ASP A 144 -8.55 -10.23 -23.16
CA ASP A 144 -9.49 -10.29 -22.04
C ASP A 144 -9.94 -8.85 -21.67
N ALA A 145 -9.02 -7.89 -21.66
CA ALA A 145 -9.32 -6.48 -21.35
C ALA A 145 -10.04 -5.70 -22.48
N TYR A 146 -9.71 -5.95 -23.75
CA TYR A 146 -10.25 -5.22 -24.90
C TYR A 146 -11.36 -5.97 -25.65
N GLY A 147 -11.65 -7.21 -25.25
CA GLY A 147 -12.52 -8.13 -25.97
C GLY A 147 -11.84 -8.76 -27.20
N ASP A 148 -12.51 -9.79 -27.76
CA ASP A 148 -12.04 -10.57 -28.91
C ASP A 148 -11.79 -9.75 -30.19
N GLY A 149 -12.31 -8.52 -30.25
CA GLY A 149 -12.13 -7.59 -31.36
C GLY A 149 -10.77 -6.88 -31.41
N ALA A 150 -9.88 -7.13 -30.45
CA ALA A 150 -8.57 -6.49 -30.39
C ALA A 150 -7.67 -6.87 -31.59
N LYS A 151 -7.19 -5.86 -32.32
CA LYS A 151 -6.28 -6.05 -33.47
C LYS A 151 -4.84 -6.05 -33.01
N LEU A 152 -4.04 -7.01 -33.46
CA LEU A 152 -2.61 -7.09 -33.21
C LEU A 152 -1.82 -6.73 -34.46
N GLU A 153 -0.98 -5.70 -34.34
CA GLU A 153 0.04 -5.35 -35.33
C GLU A 153 1.43 -5.74 -34.81
N LYS A 154 2.28 -6.22 -35.71
CA LYS A 154 3.65 -6.64 -35.40
C LYS A 154 4.62 -5.88 -36.29
N SER A 155 5.68 -5.35 -35.70
CA SER A 155 6.74 -4.69 -36.45
C SER A 155 8.10 -5.03 -35.83
N GLU A 156 9.16 -4.77 -36.58
CA GLU A 156 10.54 -4.95 -36.12
C GLU A 156 11.25 -3.60 -36.24
N LYS A 157 11.75 -3.10 -35.11
CA LYS A 157 12.65 -1.94 -35.04
C LYS A 157 14.07 -2.46 -34.73
N PRO A 158 15.13 -1.66 -34.91
CA PRO A 158 16.47 -2.07 -34.49
C PRO A 158 16.47 -2.59 -33.04
N ASP A 159 16.96 -3.83 -32.87
CA ASP A 159 17.12 -4.53 -31.59
C ASP A 159 15.84 -4.87 -30.81
N ALA A 160 14.64 -4.68 -31.38
CA ALA A 160 13.39 -4.97 -30.71
C ALA A 160 12.26 -5.42 -31.65
N LYS A 161 11.50 -6.44 -31.22
CA LYS A 161 10.26 -6.84 -31.87
C LYS A 161 9.08 -6.17 -31.17
N PHE A 162 8.25 -5.46 -31.91
CA PHE A 162 7.12 -4.70 -31.41
C PHE A 162 5.80 -5.42 -31.64
N PHE A 163 4.88 -5.22 -30.70
CA PHE A 163 3.50 -5.67 -30.71
C PHE A 163 2.62 -4.49 -30.33
N VAL A 164 1.59 -4.24 -31.11
CA VAL A 164 0.61 -3.18 -30.83
C VAL A 164 -0.77 -3.79 -30.86
N TRP A 165 -1.44 -3.78 -29.71
CA TRP A 165 -2.83 -4.17 -29.60
C TRP A 165 -3.70 -2.91 -29.59
N THR A 166 -4.71 -2.89 -30.46
CA THR A 166 -5.69 -1.80 -30.54
C THR A 166 -7.08 -2.34 -30.25
N SER A 167 -7.83 -1.70 -29.35
CA SER A 167 -9.19 -2.11 -28.98
C SER A 167 -10.13 -2.09 -30.19
N GLY A 168 -10.99 -3.11 -30.31
CA GLY A 168 -12.01 -3.17 -31.36
C GLY A 168 -13.29 -2.44 -30.97
N GLY A 169 -13.75 -1.48 -31.79
CA GLY A 169 -15.05 -0.79 -31.62
C GLY A 169 -15.31 0.26 -32.71
N ASP A 170 -16.59 0.48 -33.05
CA ASP A 170 -17.04 1.43 -34.10
C ASP A 170 -17.01 2.91 -33.67
N ASN A 171 -16.78 3.19 -32.38
CA ASN A 171 -16.64 4.56 -31.89
C ASN A 171 -15.23 5.08 -32.22
N LYS A 172 -15.17 5.99 -33.21
CA LYS A 172 -13.96 6.65 -33.70
C LYS A 172 -13.28 7.60 -32.69
N ASN A 173 -13.84 7.77 -31.50
CA ASN A 173 -13.22 8.57 -30.46
C ASN A 173 -12.28 7.66 -29.65
N GLU A 174 -11.02 7.64 -30.11
CA GLU A 174 -9.81 7.08 -29.50
C GLU A 174 -9.81 5.56 -29.22
N ALA A 175 -9.39 4.78 -30.23
CA ALA A 175 -9.06 3.38 -30.03
C ALA A 175 -7.91 3.24 -29.00
N ARG A 176 -8.19 2.54 -27.89
CA ARG A 176 -7.21 2.29 -26.82
C ARG A 176 -6.10 1.39 -27.34
N LYS A 177 -4.86 1.68 -26.96
CA LYS A 177 -3.68 0.91 -27.40
C LYS A 177 -2.84 0.43 -26.22
N ILE A 178 -2.36 -0.81 -26.35
CA ILE A 178 -1.26 -1.35 -25.54
C ILE A 178 -0.11 -1.66 -26.49
N PHE A 179 1.08 -1.24 -26.09
CA PHE A 179 2.32 -1.47 -26.81
C PHE A 179 3.17 -2.46 -26.03
N ALA A 180 3.86 -3.34 -26.74
CA ALA A 180 4.96 -4.10 -26.16
C ALA A 180 6.16 -4.16 -27.10
N ALA A 181 7.36 -4.19 -26.51
CA ALA A 181 8.61 -4.40 -27.23
C ALA A 181 9.44 -5.48 -26.54
N VAL A 182 10.05 -6.36 -27.32
CA VAL A 182 10.94 -7.42 -26.82
C VAL A 182 12.35 -7.19 -27.32
N SER A 183 13.28 -6.94 -26.39
CA SER A 183 14.70 -6.77 -26.65
C SER A 183 15.52 -7.72 -25.78
N GLY A 184 16.22 -8.67 -26.40
CA GLY A 184 16.87 -9.75 -25.68
C GLY A 184 15.86 -10.59 -24.87
N GLY A 185 16.15 -10.80 -23.58
CA GLY A 185 15.25 -11.47 -22.62
C GLY A 185 14.26 -10.55 -21.91
N THR A 186 14.25 -9.27 -22.25
CA THR A 186 13.44 -8.24 -21.58
C THR A 186 12.21 -7.90 -22.43
N ILE A 187 11.07 -7.75 -21.77
CA ILE A 187 9.80 -7.32 -22.36
C ILE A 187 9.43 -5.98 -21.74
N TYR A 188 9.13 -4.99 -22.58
CA TYR A 188 8.55 -3.70 -22.19
C TYR A 188 7.08 -3.71 -22.58
N VAL A 189 6.17 -3.33 -21.69
CA VAL A 189 4.73 -3.26 -21.97
C VAL A 189 4.18 -1.95 -21.42
N GLY A 190 3.42 -1.19 -22.18
CA GLY A 190 2.91 0.10 -21.71
C GLY A 190 1.76 0.63 -22.54
N ASN A 191 1.19 1.74 -22.11
CA ASN A 191 0.14 2.46 -22.83
C ASN A 191 0.67 3.62 -23.69
N ASP A 192 1.99 3.81 -23.72
CA ASP A 192 2.69 4.87 -24.45
C ASP A 192 3.90 4.29 -25.20
N GLU A 193 3.87 4.34 -26.54
CA GLU A 193 4.98 3.87 -27.38
C GLU A 193 6.27 4.69 -27.17
N GLY A 194 6.15 6.00 -26.97
CA GLY A 194 7.28 6.90 -26.76
C GLY A 194 8.03 6.55 -25.48
N LEU A 195 7.30 6.12 -24.45
CA LEU A 195 7.91 5.66 -23.19
C LEU A 195 8.66 4.32 -23.36
N ILE A 196 8.16 3.41 -24.18
CA ILE A 196 8.89 2.18 -24.54
C ILE A 196 10.16 2.53 -25.33
N ASP A 197 10.07 3.43 -26.30
CA ASP A 197 11.22 3.89 -27.08
C ASP A 197 12.29 4.55 -26.17
N LYS A 198 11.88 5.32 -25.15
CA LYS A 198 12.78 5.84 -24.09
C LYS A 198 13.48 4.71 -23.33
N CYS A 199 12.77 3.67 -22.90
CA CYS A 199 13.38 2.52 -22.21
C CYS A 199 14.40 1.79 -23.08
N LEU A 200 14.12 1.65 -24.38
CA LEU A 200 15.06 1.06 -25.33
C LEU A 200 16.29 1.97 -25.53
N ALA A 201 16.13 3.29 -25.55
CA ALA A 201 17.24 4.25 -25.60
C ALA A 201 18.12 4.17 -24.34
N VAL A 202 17.50 4.02 -23.16
CA VAL A 202 18.21 3.79 -21.89
C VAL A 202 19.07 2.52 -21.99
N ARG A 203 18.48 1.41 -22.46
CA ARG A 203 19.18 0.14 -22.66
C ARG A 203 20.38 0.26 -23.60
N ARG A 204 20.29 1.10 -24.63
CA ARG A 204 21.39 1.39 -25.57
C ARG A 204 22.44 2.35 -25.00
N GLY A 205 22.20 2.96 -23.84
CA GLY A 205 23.07 3.97 -23.24
C GLY A 205 22.97 5.34 -23.91
N GLU A 206 21.88 5.61 -24.65
CA GLU A 206 21.65 6.86 -25.37
C GLU A 206 21.02 7.94 -24.48
N THR A 207 20.36 7.54 -23.39
CA THR A 207 19.77 8.45 -22.41
C THR A 207 19.98 7.94 -20.98
N GLU A 208 19.72 8.81 -20.01
CA GLU A 208 19.90 8.53 -18.59
C GLU A 208 18.83 7.61 -18.02
N SER A 209 19.23 6.81 -17.03
CA SER A 209 18.34 5.88 -16.32
C SER A 209 18.11 6.31 -14.87
N LEU A 210 17.15 5.66 -14.22
CA LEU A 210 16.88 5.84 -12.78
C LEU A 210 18.09 5.48 -11.88
N LEU A 211 19.14 4.85 -12.39
CA LEU A 211 20.38 4.64 -11.62
C LEU A 211 21.02 5.95 -11.14
N LYS A 212 20.79 7.06 -11.86
CA LYS A 212 21.32 8.37 -11.49
C LYS A 212 20.48 9.08 -10.42
N ASN A 213 19.33 8.54 -10.06
CA ASN A 213 18.47 9.11 -9.02
C ASN A 213 19.05 8.78 -7.63
N GLU A 214 19.78 9.73 -7.05
CA GLU A 214 20.41 9.59 -5.73
C GLU A 214 19.39 9.37 -4.60
N ASN A 215 18.19 9.94 -4.72
CA ASN A 215 17.14 9.82 -3.71
C ASN A 215 16.55 8.41 -3.70
N LEU A 216 16.25 7.87 -4.88
CA LEU A 216 15.89 6.46 -5.05
C LEU A 216 17.00 5.53 -4.53
N ALA A 217 18.27 5.84 -4.81
CA ALA A 217 19.38 5.05 -4.30
C ALA A 217 19.43 5.05 -2.77
N ARG A 218 19.30 6.22 -2.14
CA ARG A 218 19.24 6.35 -0.67
C ARG A 218 18.05 5.60 -0.07
N ALA A 219 16.86 5.69 -0.67
CA ALA A 219 15.68 4.96 -0.20
C ALA A 219 15.87 3.44 -0.24
N ARG A 220 16.54 2.93 -1.29
CA ARG A 220 16.88 1.51 -1.43
C ARG A 220 17.96 1.08 -0.44
N GLU A 221 18.99 1.89 -0.23
CA GLU A 221 20.04 1.62 0.76
C GLU A 221 19.50 1.61 2.19
N ALA A 222 18.61 2.55 2.54
CA ALA A 222 17.93 2.57 3.84
C ALA A 222 17.12 1.29 4.07
N THR A 223 16.42 0.82 3.03
CA THR A 223 15.70 -0.45 3.03
C THR A 223 16.64 -1.63 3.32
N ASP A 224 17.79 -1.67 2.63
CA ASP A 224 18.77 -2.73 2.76
C ASP A 224 19.48 -2.71 4.13
N ALA A 225 19.81 -1.54 4.65
CA ALA A 225 20.39 -1.39 5.98
C ALA A 225 19.43 -1.90 7.07
N GLN A 226 18.15 -1.53 6.97
CA GLN A 226 17.12 -1.98 7.91
C GLN A 226 16.87 -3.50 7.81
N ASN A 227 17.03 -4.10 6.62
CA ASN A 227 16.99 -5.55 6.44
C ASN A 227 18.10 -6.26 7.23
N ILE A 228 19.30 -5.68 7.24
CA ILE A 228 20.45 -6.23 7.95
C ILE A 228 20.23 -6.20 9.47
N GLU A 229 19.69 -5.09 9.99
CA GLU A 229 19.42 -4.93 11.43
C GLU A 229 18.35 -5.91 11.94
N ASN A 230 17.21 -6.03 11.26
CA ASN A 230 16.14 -6.97 11.64
C ASN A 230 16.59 -8.44 11.59
N ALA A 231 17.52 -8.78 10.68
CA ALA A 231 18.09 -10.13 10.59
C ALA A 231 19.02 -10.46 11.77
N ALA A 232 19.64 -9.45 12.39
CA ALA A 232 20.47 -9.64 13.57
C ALA A 232 19.64 -9.87 14.85
N GLU A 233 18.49 -9.20 14.99
CA GLU A 233 17.63 -9.30 16.18
C GLU A 233 16.81 -10.61 16.26
N SER A 234 16.45 -11.19 15.12
CA SER A 234 15.53 -12.33 15.08
C SER A 234 16.18 -13.70 15.34
N GLY A 235 17.51 -13.78 15.51
CA GLY A 235 18.25 -15.02 15.84
C GLY A 235 18.11 -16.17 14.83
N ASN A 236 17.30 -16.00 13.80
CA ASN A 236 17.02 -16.96 12.75
C ASN A 236 17.93 -16.66 11.57
N ALA A 237 18.79 -17.62 11.23
CA ALA A 237 19.62 -17.61 10.03
C ALA A 237 18.81 -17.75 8.73
N VAL A 238 17.70 -17.02 8.58
CA VAL A 238 17.02 -16.86 7.31
C VAL A 238 17.78 -15.78 6.55
N SER A 239 18.79 -16.24 5.80
CA SER A 239 19.45 -15.61 4.65
C SER A 239 18.92 -14.21 4.32
N LYS A 240 19.78 -13.17 4.33
CA LYS A 240 19.61 -11.86 3.64
C LYS A 240 18.46 -11.89 2.61
N LYS A 241 17.20 -11.70 3.04
CA LYS A 241 16.06 -11.85 2.13
C LYS A 241 15.74 -10.45 1.67
N ASN A 242 16.09 -10.18 0.42
CA ASN A 242 15.61 -9.03 -0.32
C ASN A 242 14.10 -8.87 -0.09
N PRO A 243 13.57 -7.63 -0.06
CA PRO A 243 12.15 -7.41 0.05
C PRO A 243 11.40 -8.12 -1.09
N LEU A 244 10.15 -8.53 -0.84
CA LEU A 244 9.26 -9.10 -1.85
C LEU A 244 9.00 -8.08 -2.97
N ALA A 245 8.88 -6.81 -2.60
CA ALA A 245 8.78 -5.69 -3.53
C ALA A 245 9.30 -4.40 -2.89
N PHE A 246 9.69 -3.47 -3.74
CA PHE A 246 10.11 -2.12 -3.38
C PHE A 246 9.35 -1.11 -4.23
N GLY A 247 9.04 0.04 -3.66
CA GLY A 247 8.43 1.16 -4.36
C GLY A 247 9.06 2.48 -3.97
N TYR A 248 9.04 3.42 -4.90
CA TYR A 248 9.51 4.78 -4.72
C TYR A 248 8.66 5.74 -5.55
N VAL A 249 8.33 6.87 -4.97
CA VAL A 249 7.68 8.00 -5.63
C VAL A 249 8.57 9.22 -5.39
N SER A 250 8.97 9.89 -6.47
CA SER A 250 9.72 11.14 -6.38
C SER A 250 8.88 12.25 -5.75
N GLY A 251 9.51 13.34 -5.27
CA GLY A 251 8.76 14.50 -4.77
C GLY A 251 7.77 15.06 -5.80
N GLU A 252 8.16 15.10 -7.08
CA GLU A 252 7.26 15.50 -8.15
C GLU A 252 6.11 14.50 -8.35
N GLY A 253 6.40 13.20 -8.32
CA GLY A 253 5.36 12.17 -8.41
C GLY A 253 4.37 12.24 -7.26
N ALA A 254 4.86 12.49 -6.04
CA ALA A 254 4.03 12.62 -4.86
C ALA A 254 3.15 13.87 -4.92
N ALA A 255 3.67 14.99 -5.42
CA ALA A 255 2.89 16.20 -5.68
C ALA A 255 1.79 15.97 -6.74
N GLN A 256 2.07 15.22 -7.82
CA GLN A 256 1.06 14.87 -8.81
C GLN A 256 -0.02 13.97 -8.18
N ILE A 257 0.36 12.90 -7.47
CA ILE A 257 -0.59 11.99 -6.79
C ILE A 257 -1.44 12.75 -5.75
N ALA A 258 -0.84 13.68 -5.00
CA ALA A 258 -1.54 14.52 -4.04
C ALA A 258 -2.66 15.35 -4.70
N ASN A 259 -2.43 15.87 -5.91
CA ASN A 259 -3.46 16.57 -6.67
C ASN A 259 -4.61 15.64 -7.06
N LEU A 260 -4.29 14.44 -7.53
CA LEU A 260 -5.29 13.42 -7.87
C LEU A 260 -6.15 13.09 -6.67
N ALA A 261 -5.52 12.83 -5.52
CA ALA A 261 -6.19 12.49 -4.27
C ALA A 261 -7.10 13.63 -3.79
N ALA A 262 -6.64 14.87 -3.84
CA ALA A 262 -7.44 16.03 -3.45
C ALA A 262 -8.67 16.22 -4.35
N VAL A 263 -8.53 15.99 -5.67
CA VAL A 263 -9.67 16.06 -6.60
C VAL A 263 -10.67 14.95 -6.34
N SER A 264 -10.21 13.70 -6.13
CA SER A 264 -11.10 12.59 -5.76
C SER A 264 -11.86 12.89 -4.48
N LEU A 265 -11.16 13.34 -3.43
CA LEU A 265 -11.79 13.73 -2.16
C LEU A 265 -12.79 14.88 -2.33
N ALA A 266 -12.55 15.82 -3.25
CA ALA A 266 -13.50 16.91 -3.50
C ALA A 266 -14.77 16.43 -4.21
N ILE A 267 -14.64 15.44 -5.10
CA ILE A 267 -15.78 14.80 -5.78
C ILE A 267 -16.60 13.99 -4.77
N ASP A 268 -15.93 13.24 -3.90
CA ASP A 268 -16.56 12.37 -2.90
C ASP A 268 -17.10 13.15 -1.69
N ALA A 269 -16.60 14.37 -1.46
CA ALA A 269 -17.07 15.21 -0.36
C ALA A 269 -18.55 15.63 -0.54
N SER A 270 -19.26 15.52 0.58
CA SER A 270 -20.64 15.94 0.90
C SER A 270 -21.20 17.12 0.07
N GLU A 271 -22.53 17.24 0.02
CA GLU A 271 -23.27 18.39 -0.55
C GLU A 271 -22.86 19.76 0.02
N ASP A 272 -22.06 19.79 1.10
CA ASP A 272 -21.52 21.02 1.67
C ASP A 272 -20.49 21.71 0.74
N GLU A 273 -20.94 22.81 0.12
CA GLU A 273 -20.15 23.68 -0.74
C GLU A 273 -18.89 24.24 -0.05
N ALA A 274 -18.93 24.46 1.27
CA ALA A 274 -17.79 24.96 2.03
C ALA A 274 -16.68 23.90 2.15
N ALA A 275 -17.05 22.64 2.44
CA ALA A 275 -16.12 21.52 2.49
C ALA A 275 -15.49 21.26 1.13
N ARG A 276 -16.28 21.25 0.05
CA ARG A 276 -15.77 21.10 -1.34
C ARG A 276 -14.79 22.21 -1.71
N SER A 277 -15.14 23.46 -1.41
CA SER A 277 -14.29 24.62 -1.68
C SER A 277 -12.97 24.57 -0.89
N PHE A 278 -13.01 24.13 0.37
CA PHE A 278 -11.81 23.89 1.17
C PHE A 278 -10.91 22.82 0.56
N ILE A 279 -11.48 21.65 0.26
CA ILE A 279 -10.72 20.52 -0.30
C ILE A 279 -10.09 20.92 -1.63
N ALA A 280 -10.81 21.61 -2.51
CA ALA A 280 -10.28 22.03 -3.80
C ALA A 280 -9.18 23.09 -3.70
N ARG A 281 -9.26 24.02 -2.73
CA ARG A 281 -8.36 25.18 -2.66
C ARG A 281 -7.16 24.99 -1.73
N VAL A 282 -7.37 24.37 -0.57
CA VAL A 282 -6.39 24.35 0.53
C VAL A 282 -5.65 23.03 0.61
N LEU A 283 -6.33 21.90 0.39
CA LEU A 283 -5.72 20.58 0.56
C LEU A 283 -4.57 20.30 -0.44
N PRO A 284 -4.70 20.57 -1.77
CA PRO A 284 -3.63 20.30 -2.72
C PRO A 284 -2.31 20.99 -2.38
N PRO A 285 -2.24 22.33 -2.17
CA PRO A 285 -0.96 22.98 -1.88
C PRO A 285 -0.34 22.51 -0.56
N VAL A 286 -1.17 22.18 0.45
CA VAL A 286 -0.68 21.59 1.71
C VAL A 286 -0.03 20.24 1.44
N LEU A 287 -0.72 19.33 0.75
CA LEU A 287 -0.18 17.99 0.46
C LEU A 287 1.08 18.05 -0.42
N GLN A 288 1.08 18.87 -1.48
CA GLN A 288 2.22 19.02 -2.39
C GLN A 288 3.51 19.46 -1.68
N LYS A 289 3.40 20.31 -0.65
CA LYS A 289 4.57 20.85 0.05
C LYS A 289 4.91 20.09 1.33
N SER A 290 3.92 19.44 1.95
CA SER A 290 4.15 18.57 3.10
C SER A 290 4.84 17.27 2.70
N VAL A 291 4.49 16.71 1.54
CA VAL A 291 4.98 15.42 1.08
C VAL A 291 6.18 15.62 0.16
N GLY A 292 7.33 15.10 0.59
CA GLY A 292 8.50 14.93 -0.26
C GLY A 292 8.41 13.62 -1.03
N GLU A 293 9.36 12.72 -0.78
CA GLU A 293 9.43 11.41 -1.42
C GLU A 293 8.63 10.37 -0.64
N ILE A 294 8.13 9.36 -1.34
CA ILE A 294 7.50 8.19 -0.71
C ILE A 294 8.32 6.96 -1.05
N SER A 295 8.64 6.14 -0.06
CA SER A 295 9.22 4.82 -0.29
C SER A 295 8.37 3.75 0.36
N TRP A 296 8.32 2.58 -0.27
CA TRP A 296 7.55 1.44 0.21
C TRP A 296 8.35 0.16 0.07
N THR A 297 8.16 -0.75 1.01
CA THR A 297 8.72 -2.10 0.95
C THR A 297 7.68 -3.12 1.41
N ALA A 298 7.60 -4.25 0.72
CA ALA A 298 6.85 -5.41 1.16
C ALA A 298 7.81 -6.53 1.56
N ARG A 299 7.55 -7.17 2.69
CA ARG A 299 8.36 -8.28 3.21
C ARG A 299 7.46 -9.40 3.70
N ARG A 300 7.96 -10.63 3.61
CA ARG A 300 7.28 -11.77 4.23
C ARG A 300 7.42 -11.67 5.75
N SER A 301 6.32 -11.91 6.44
CA SER A 301 6.25 -12.03 7.89
C SER A 301 5.60 -13.37 8.29
N GLU A 302 5.61 -13.70 9.58
CA GLU A 302 4.91 -14.89 10.09
C GLU A 302 3.39 -14.82 9.94
N ARG A 303 2.82 -13.61 9.76
CA ARG A 303 1.37 -13.37 9.73
C ARG A 303 0.85 -12.94 8.35
N GLY A 304 1.69 -13.04 7.32
CA GLY A 304 1.39 -12.59 5.96
C GLY A 304 2.47 -11.64 5.45
N VAL A 305 2.08 -10.50 4.92
CA VAL A 305 2.98 -9.47 4.38
C VAL A 305 3.09 -8.30 5.33
N GLU A 306 4.32 -7.84 5.55
CA GLU A 306 4.61 -6.58 6.22
C GLU A 306 4.94 -5.52 5.17
N ASP A 307 4.13 -4.47 5.12
CA ASP A 307 4.39 -3.26 4.36
C ASP A 307 5.00 -2.20 5.27
N ARG A 308 6.05 -1.54 4.79
CA ARG A 308 6.57 -0.31 5.39
C ARG A 308 6.50 0.80 4.37
N ILE A 309 5.79 1.86 4.68
CA ILE A 309 5.69 3.09 3.89
C ILE A 309 6.38 4.19 4.68
N PHE A 310 7.31 4.88 4.05
CA PHE A 310 7.93 6.08 4.59
C PHE A 310 7.60 7.26 3.68
N VAL A 311 6.98 8.27 4.27
CA VAL A 311 6.65 9.54 3.63
C VAL A 311 7.62 10.57 4.16
N ALA A 312 8.58 10.98 3.34
CA ALA A 312 9.51 12.04 3.69
C ALA A 312 8.75 13.38 3.75
N THR A 313 9.12 14.22 4.72
CA THR A 313 8.58 15.58 4.85
C THR A 313 9.71 16.59 4.91
N SER A 314 9.42 17.87 4.73
CA SER A 314 10.44 18.92 4.88
C SER A 314 11.07 18.90 6.28
N ASP A 315 12.32 19.35 6.42
CA ASP A 315 13.04 19.38 7.72
C ASP A 315 12.25 20.15 8.78
N GLU A 316 11.59 21.24 8.38
CA GLU A 316 10.73 22.03 9.26
C GLU A 316 9.52 21.21 9.74
N THR A 317 8.79 20.55 8.83
CA THR A 317 7.64 19.70 9.17
C THR A 317 8.06 18.53 10.07
N SER A 318 9.16 17.86 9.72
CA SER A 318 9.72 16.77 10.51
C SER A 318 10.11 17.22 11.92
N SER A 319 10.64 18.44 12.05
CA SER A 319 11.00 19.02 13.35
C SER A 319 9.76 19.30 14.21
N ILE A 320 8.71 19.89 13.62
CA ILE A 320 7.42 20.11 14.31
C ILE A 320 6.86 18.78 14.79
N PHE A 321 6.80 17.75 13.93
CA PHE A 321 6.28 16.44 14.32
C PHE A 321 7.13 15.78 15.39
N LYS A 322 8.45 15.86 15.31
CA LYS A 322 9.35 15.32 16.34
C LYS A 322 9.11 15.97 17.72
N GLU A 323 8.81 17.27 17.75
CA GLU A 323 8.56 17.99 18.99
C GLU A 323 7.14 17.78 19.54
N THR A 324 6.15 17.63 18.67
CA THR A 324 4.73 17.64 19.06
C THR A 324 4.06 16.27 19.08
N MET A 325 4.49 15.32 18.25
CA MET A 325 3.94 13.95 18.15
C MET A 325 4.68 12.97 19.07
N GLN A 326 4.96 13.39 20.31
CA GLN A 326 5.65 12.55 21.29
C GLN A 326 4.70 11.51 21.87
N THR A 327 5.20 10.29 22.08
CA THR A 327 4.42 9.20 22.68
C THR A 327 4.45 9.29 24.20
N ALA A 328 3.32 8.97 24.85
CA ALA A 328 3.31 8.90 26.31
C ALA A 328 4.11 7.68 26.79
N PRO A 329 4.86 7.80 27.93
CA PRO A 329 5.79 6.77 28.40
C PRO A 329 5.10 5.52 28.95
N GLN A 330 3.81 5.58 29.32
CA GLN A 330 3.02 4.44 29.75
C GLN A 330 1.91 4.17 28.75
N THR A 331 1.83 2.92 28.29
CA THR A 331 0.66 2.40 27.58
C THR A 331 -0.44 2.16 28.62
N GLN A 332 -1.26 3.18 28.88
CA GLN A 332 -2.51 3.01 29.61
C GLN A 332 -3.49 2.37 28.63
N THR A 333 -3.92 1.13 28.84
CA THR A 333 -4.72 0.37 27.86
C THR A 333 -6.01 -0.19 28.45
N ASN A 334 -6.55 0.50 29.46
CA ASN A 334 -7.81 0.05 30.03
C ASN A 334 -9.02 0.42 29.12
N SER A 335 -8.84 1.28 28.11
CA SER A 335 -9.93 1.67 27.21
C SER A 335 -10.35 0.55 26.25
N ALA A 336 -9.44 -0.36 25.90
CA ALA A 336 -9.74 -1.49 25.03
C ALA A 336 -10.71 -2.51 25.67
N GLU A 337 -10.89 -2.48 26.99
CA GLU A 337 -11.85 -3.32 27.72
C GLU A 337 -13.31 -3.01 27.36
N PHE A 338 -13.58 -1.79 26.87
CA PHE A 338 -14.89 -1.37 26.41
C PHE A 338 -15.16 -1.74 24.96
N LEU A 339 -14.17 -2.13 24.16
CA LEU A 339 -14.44 -2.50 22.79
C LEU A 339 -15.05 -3.91 22.75
N PRO A 340 -16.20 -4.12 22.09
CA PRO A 340 -16.74 -5.46 21.91
C PRO A 340 -15.86 -6.25 20.91
N PRO A 341 -15.93 -7.59 20.91
CA PRO A 341 -15.04 -8.44 20.09
C PRO A 341 -15.32 -8.34 18.57
N ASP A 342 -16.52 -7.89 18.20
CA ASP A 342 -17.00 -7.76 16.84
C ASP A 342 -16.66 -6.41 16.17
N VAL A 343 -15.98 -5.48 16.87
CA VAL A 343 -15.53 -4.19 16.31
C VAL A 343 -14.86 -4.36 14.93
N GLY A 344 -15.22 -3.49 13.98
CA GLY A 344 -14.73 -3.52 12.60
C GLY A 344 -13.31 -2.96 12.52
N SER A 345 -13.12 -1.75 13.07
CA SER A 345 -11.81 -1.11 13.20
C SER A 345 -11.67 -0.40 14.55
N ALA A 346 -10.44 -0.32 15.06
CA ALA A 346 -10.13 0.42 16.27
C ALA A 346 -8.74 1.06 16.15
N THR A 347 -8.64 2.36 16.42
CA THR A 347 -7.38 3.12 16.41
C THR A 347 -7.10 3.69 17.78
N ARG A 348 -5.94 3.34 18.34
CA ARG A 348 -5.43 3.95 19.57
C ARG A 348 -4.35 4.97 19.22
N TYR A 349 -4.55 6.20 19.66
CA TYR A 349 -3.55 7.25 19.68
C TYR A 349 -2.93 7.33 21.08
N ASN A 350 -1.60 7.31 21.15
CA ASN A 350 -0.82 7.43 22.37
C ASN A 350 0.03 8.70 22.32
N LEU A 351 -0.54 9.82 22.75
CA LEU A 351 0.04 11.15 22.63
C LEU A 351 0.41 11.68 24.00
N GLN A 352 1.66 12.09 24.22
CA GLN A 352 2.08 12.68 25.49
C GLN A 352 1.24 13.92 25.84
N ASN A 353 0.89 14.72 24.84
CA ASN A 353 0.00 15.85 24.97
C ASN A 353 -0.88 15.95 23.70
N PRO A 354 -2.14 15.45 23.73
CA PRO A 354 -3.02 15.46 22.56
C PRO A 354 -3.27 16.86 21.99
N GLN A 355 -3.41 17.87 22.85
CA GLN A 355 -3.61 19.26 22.43
C GLN A 355 -2.38 19.81 21.69
N MET A 356 -1.16 19.55 22.18
CA MET A 356 0.05 19.99 21.47
C MET A 356 0.27 19.23 20.16
N ALA A 357 -0.03 17.93 20.12
CA ALA A 357 0.05 17.14 18.90
C ALA A 357 -0.88 17.69 17.81
N TRP A 358 -2.12 18.04 18.20
CA TRP A 358 -3.09 18.70 17.32
C TRP A 358 -2.60 20.04 16.79
N ARG A 359 -2.14 20.93 17.69
CA ARG A 359 -1.55 22.21 17.29
C ARG A 359 -0.34 22.05 16.38
N GLY A 360 0.50 21.05 16.63
CA GLY A 360 1.66 20.74 15.78
C GLY A 360 1.27 20.31 14.38
N LEU A 361 0.22 19.50 14.24
CA LEU A 361 -0.34 19.13 12.94
C LEU A 361 -0.85 20.38 12.18
N LEU A 362 -1.58 21.24 12.87
CA LEU A 362 -2.10 22.48 12.28
C LEU A 362 -0.97 23.45 11.91
N ASP A 363 0.03 23.65 12.77
CA ASP A 363 1.18 24.51 12.48
C ASP A 363 1.95 23.99 11.24
N ALA A 364 2.19 22.68 11.17
CA ALA A 364 2.83 22.07 10.02
C ALA A 364 2.04 22.30 8.72
N ALA A 365 0.71 22.18 8.76
CA ALA A 365 -0.16 22.40 7.60
C ALA A 365 -0.25 23.89 7.21
N VAL A 366 -0.44 24.79 8.19
CA VAL A 366 -0.50 26.25 7.96
C VAL A 366 0.79 26.74 7.30
N LYS A 367 1.95 26.25 7.73
CA LYS A 367 3.25 26.62 7.15
C LYS A 367 3.42 26.20 5.69
N GLN A 368 2.62 25.27 5.20
CA GLN A 368 2.60 24.90 3.78
C GLN A 368 1.69 25.80 2.94
N THR A 369 0.84 26.62 3.55
CA THR A 369 -0.05 27.53 2.82
C THR A 369 0.69 28.80 2.36
N ASP A 370 0.37 29.29 1.16
CA ASP A 370 1.03 30.47 0.56
C ASP A 370 0.48 31.81 1.05
N ASP A 371 -0.72 31.80 1.64
CA ASP A 371 -1.45 33.03 1.95
C ASP A 371 -2.26 32.92 3.25
N ALA A 372 -2.50 34.07 3.86
CA ALA A 372 -3.20 34.18 5.14
C ALA A 372 -4.68 33.75 5.06
N ALA A 373 -5.32 33.81 3.89
CA ALA A 373 -6.70 33.36 3.75
C ALA A 373 -6.78 31.83 3.78
N SER A 374 -5.85 31.13 3.11
CA SER A 374 -5.74 29.67 3.19
C SER A 374 -5.44 29.18 4.62
N ALA A 375 -4.53 29.85 5.33
CA ALA A 375 -4.27 29.57 6.75
C ALA A 375 -5.51 29.79 7.64
N SER A 376 -6.26 30.87 7.40
CA SER A 376 -7.50 31.16 8.13
C SER A 376 -8.56 30.08 7.90
N VAL A 377 -8.77 29.66 6.65
CA VAL A 377 -9.73 28.60 6.33
C VAL A 377 -9.31 27.26 6.91
N LEU A 378 -8.02 26.91 6.88
CA LEU A 378 -7.53 25.69 7.51
C LEU A 378 -7.81 25.67 9.02
N ASN A 379 -7.64 26.81 9.71
CA ASN A 379 -7.96 26.94 11.13
C ASN A 379 -9.47 26.88 11.41
N ALA A 380 -10.31 27.38 10.50
CA ALA A 380 -11.75 27.26 10.64
C ALA A 380 -12.21 25.81 10.44
N PHE A 381 -11.71 25.15 9.39
CA PHE A 381 -12.06 23.76 9.06
C PHE A 381 -11.52 22.77 10.10
N SER A 382 -10.37 23.06 10.72
CA SER A 382 -9.81 22.16 11.72
C SER A 382 -10.72 21.98 12.93
N GLY A 383 -11.51 22.99 13.29
CA GLY A 383 -12.53 22.89 14.34
C GLY A 383 -13.56 21.78 14.08
N GLU A 384 -13.86 21.50 12.82
CA GLU A 384 -14.88 20.54 12.37
C GLU A 384 -14.34 19.12 12.18
N LEU A 385 -13.01 18.91 12.20
CA LEU A 385 -12.39 17.61 11.92
C LEU A 385 -12.75 16.52 12.96
N LEU A 386 -13.14 16.91 14.17
CA LEU A 386 -13.66 15.99 15.18
C LEU A 386 -15.20 16.01 15.27
N GLY A 387 -15.86 16.80 14.42
CA GLY A 387 -17.31 16.91 14.35
C GLY A 387 -17.99 15.60 13.99
N ALA A 388 -17.35 14.73 13.20
CA ALA A 388 -17.84 13.37 12.90
C ALA A 388 -17.97 12.49 14.15
N TYR A 389 -17.32 12.85 15.25
CA TYR A 389 -17.47 12.19 16.55
C TYR A 389 -18.39 12.95 17.50
N GLY A 390 -19.02 14.05 17.09
CA GLY A 390 -19.85 14.95 17.92
C GLY A 390 -19.06 15.98 18.75
N ILE A 391 -17.77 16.19 18.44
CA ILE A 391 -16.89 17.12 19.16
C ILE A 391 -16.86 18.45 18.42
N SER A 392 -17.44 19.49 19.03
CA SER A 392 -17.59 20.82 18.43
C SER A 392 -16.45 21.79 18.74
N ASP A 393 -15.59 21.46 19.71
CA ASP A 393 -14.39 22.23 20.05
C ASP A 393 -13.24 21.26 20.35
N ALA A 394 -12.50 20.90 19.30
CA ALA A 394 -11.37 19.99 19.37
C ALA A 394 -10.29 20.46 20.35
N GLU A 395 -10.02 21.76 20.39
CA GLU A 395 -8.98 22.35 21.21
C GLU A 395 -9.30 22.22 22.71
N THR A 396 -10.54 22.56 23.08
CA THR A 396 -11.03 22.40 24.46
C THR A 396 -11.09 20.92 24.84
N PHE A 397 -11.61 20.06 23.96
CA PHE A 397 -11.70 18.61 24.18
C PHE A 397 -10.32 17.99 24.44
N LEU A 398 -9.36 18.22 23.54
CA LEU A 398 -8.01 17.65 23.63
C LEU A 398 -7.23 18.19 24.85
N SER A 399 -7.54 19.40 25.33
CA SER A 399 -6.98 19.94 26.57
C SER A 399 -7.54 19.27 27.84
N ALA A 400 -8.67 18.59 27.73
CA ALA A 400 -9.44 18.05 28.85
C ALA A 400 -9.28 16.53 29.02
N ILE A 401 -8.50 15.88 28.15
CA ILE A 401 -8.26 14.44 28.17
C ILE A 401 -6.83 14.07 28.55
N ASP A 402 -6.62 12.80 28.89
CA ASP A 402 -5.31 12.20 29.04
C ASP A 402 -4.67 11.77 27.71
N SER A 403 -3.52 11.12 27.79
CA SER A 403 -2.69 10.77 26.64
C SER A 403 -3.28 9.75 25.66
N GLU A 404 -4.29 8.99 26.07
CA GLU A 404 -4.92 7.96 25.23
C GLU A 404 -6.22 8.49 24.59
N ILE A 405 -6.31 8.36 23.27
CA ILE A 405 -7.57 8.47 22.52
C ILE A 405 -7.77 7.13 21.80
N LEU A 406 -8.91 6.49 22.03
CA LEU A 406 -9.28 5.26 21.33
C LEU A 406 -10.53 5.54 20.50
N THR A 407 -10.41 5.46 19.18
CA THR A 407 -11.55 5.51 18.26
C THR A 407 -11.89 4.11 17.80
N ALA A 408 -13.17 3.85 17.53
CA ALA A 408 -13.62 2.59 16.96
C ALA A 408 -14.79 2.80 16.00
N GLN A 409 -14.87 1.94 14.99
CA GLN A 409 -15.97 1.90 14.03
C GLN A 409 -16.64 0.52 14.08
N PHE A 410 -17.96 0.55 13.97
CA PHE A 410 -18.84 -0.61 13.94
C PHE A 410 -19.52 -0.68 12.58
N GLY A 411 -19.61 -1.89 12.01
CA GLY A 411 -20.18 -2.09 10.67
C GLY A 411 -19.19 -1.82 9.53
N ASP A 412 -19.66 -2.10 8.31
CA ASP A 412 -18.86 -2.05 7.08
C ASP A 412 -18.89 -0.65 6.42
N ASP A 413 -19.82 0.22 6.82
CA ASP A 413 -20.05 1.56 6.27
C ASP A 413 -19.35 2.69 7.07
N GLY A 414 -18.85 2.41 8.26
CA GLY A 414 -18.12 3.38 9.09
C GLY A 414 -18.99 4.47 9.73
N GLU A 415 -20.31 4.45 9.55
CA GLU A 415 -21.24 5.45 10.07
C GLU A 415 -21.35 5.39 11.60
N LYS A 416 -21.23 4.18 12.16
CA LYS A 416 -21.29 3.97 13.61
C LYS A 416 -19.90 4.06 14.21
N SER A 417 -19.54 5.25 14.70
CA SER A 417 -18.25 5.50 15.32
C SER A 417 -18.37 5.93 16.78
N ILE A 418 -17.30 5.66 17.55
CA ILE A 418 -17.16 6.12 18.93
C ILE A 418 -15.75 6.61 19.19
N VAL A 419 -15.63 7.41 20.25
CA VAL A 419 -14.39 7.82 20.89
C VAL A 419 -14.43 7.46 22.39
N ILE A 420 -13.33 6.90 22.88
CA ILE A 420 -13.10 6.56 24.28
C ILE A 420 -11.86 7.29 24.76
N VAL A 421 -11.99 8.05 25.85
CA VAL A 421 -10.91 8.85 26.43
C VAL A 421 -10.93 8.81 27.94
N THR A 422 -9.77 9.05 28.55
CA THR A 422 -9.66 9.36 29.97
C THR A 422 -9.80 10.86 30.20
N VAL A 423 -10.73 11.27 31.05
CA VAL A 423 -11.09 12.66 31.33
C VAL A 423 -10.25 13.21 32.49
N LYS A 424 -9.60 14.37 32.25
CA LYS A 424 -8.92 15.19 33.27
C LYS A 424 -9.80 16.33 33.78
N ASP A 425 -10.62 16.90 32.91
CA ASP A 425 -11.48 18.05 33.21
C ASP A 425 -12.89 17.82 32.63
N ALA A 426 -13.80 17.32 33.46
CA ALA A 426 -15.15 16.98 33.03
C ALA A 426 -15.97 18.20 32.59
N GLU A 427 -15.70 19.39 33.13
CA GLU A 427 -16.45 20.60 32.77
C GLU A 427 -16.05 21.12 31.39
N LYS A 428 -14.76 20.99 31.02
CA LYS A 428 -14.33 21.27 29.64
C LYS A 428 -14.89 20.26 28.64
N ILE A 429 -14.90 18.97 28.99
CA ILE A 429 -15.50 17.92 28.15
C ILE A 429 -16.97 18.24 27.84
N LYS A 430 -17.77 18.56 28.87
CA LYS A 430 -19.18 18.91 28.67
C LYS A 430 -19.38 20.13 27.76
N LYS A 431 -18.45 21.08 27.77
CA LYS A 431 -18.49 22.27 26.89
C LYS A 431 -18.09 21.96 25.46
N SER A 432 -17.21 20.99 25.23
CA SER A 432 -16.73 20.61 23.89
C SER A 432 -17.68 19.69 23.13
N LEU A 433 -18.76 19.21 23.77
CA LEU A 433 -19.73 18.27 23.20
C LEU A 433 -21.10 18.96 23.08
N ALA A 434 -21.33 19.68 21.98
CA ALA A 434 -22.52 20.51 21.81
C ALA A 434 -23.84 19.73 21.65
N GLU A 435 -23.78 18.51 21.14
CA GLU A 435 -24.98 17.68 20.83
C GLU A 435 -25.63 17.07 22.09
N ILE A 436 -24.91 17.02 23.21
CA ILE A 436 -25.38 16.35 24.42
C ILE A 436 -25.90 17.35 25.45
N ASN A 437 -27.15 17.16 25.87
CA ASN A 437 -27.74 17.98 26.92
C ASN A 437 -27.32 17.50 28.33
N PHE A 438 -26.13 17.91 28.76
CA PHE A 438 -25.64 17.62 30.12
C PHE A 438 -26.41 18.31 31.26
N LYS A 439 -27.39 19.18 30.96
CA LYS A 439 -28.27 19.76 31.97
C LYS A 439 -29.40 18.81 32.36
N ALA A 440 -29.74 17.84 31.50
CA ALA A 440 -30.68 16.78 31.82
C ALA A 440 -30.07 15.80 32.83
N ALA A 441 -30.94 15.18 33.64
CA ALA A 441 -30.50 14.13 34.56
C ALA A 441 -30.02 12.90 33.75
N PRO A 442 -28.83 12.34 34.04
CA PRO A 442 -28.35 11.17 33.33
C PRO A 442 -29.21 9.94 33.61
N GLU A 443 -29.36 9.08 32.60
CA GLU A 443 -29.77 7.70 32.81
C GLU A 443 -28.62 6.95 33.50
N LYS A 444 -28.94 6.24 34.59
CA LYS A 444 -27.97 5.40 35.30
C LYS A 444 -28.10 3.97 34.82
N SER A 445 -27.05 3.47 34.18
CA SER A 445 -26.94 2.07 33.76
C SER A 445 -25.49 1.61 33.87
N ALA A 446 -25.26 0.35 34.23
CA ALA A 446 -23.91 -0.24 34.16
C ALA A 446 -22.81 0.48 34.98
N ASN A 447 -23.15 1.18 36.07
CA ASN A 447 -22.25 2.08 36.82
C ASN A 447 -21.74 3.30 36.00
N ALA A 448 -22.38 3.57 34.87
CA ALA A 448 -22.17 4.74 34.04
C ALA A 448 -23.34 5.72 34.19
N GLU A 449 -23.02 7.01 34.06
CA GLU A 449 -23.99 8.07 33.83
C GLU A 449 -24.07 8.29 32.32
N ILE A 450 -25.27 8.18 31.76
CA ILE A 450 -25.50 8.22 30.32
C ILE A 450 -26.39 9.42 29.99
N TRP A 451 -25.93 10.23 29.04
CA TRP A 451 -26.68 11.32 28.42
C TRP A 451 -26.86 11.01 26.94
N LYS A 452 -27.98 11.47 26.37
CA LYS A 452 -28.30 11.31 24.96
C LYS A 452 -28.50 12.68 24.33
N SER A 453 -28.29 12.77 23.02
CA SER A 453 -28.71 13.90 22.20
C SER A 453 -30.24 14.00 22.16
N GLU A 454 -30.77 15.12 21.66
CA GLU A 454 -32.22 15.34 21.58
C GLU A 454 -32.91 14.39 20.58
N ASP A 455 -32.23 14.03 19.49
CA ASP A 455 -32.66 13.03 18.51
C ASP A 455 -32.47 11.58 18.99
N GLY A 456 -31.62 11.37 20.00
CA GLY A 456 -31.27 10.07 20.55
C GLY A 456 -30.25 9.27 19.72
N GLU A 457 -29.66 9.85 18.68
CA GLU A 457 -28.68 9.20 17.80
C GLU A 457 -27.28 9.15 18.43
N THR A 458 -26.90 10.18 19.18
CA THR A 458 -25.60 10.27 19.86
C THR A 458 -25.78 10.07 21.37
N SER A 459 -24.82 9.40 22.02
CA SER A 459 -24.78 9.26 23.47
C SER A 459 -23.40 9.51 24.06
N ALA A 460 -23.36 10.07 25.27
CA ALA A 460 -22.17 10.17 26.09
C ALA A 460 -22.36 9.34 27.36
N ALA A 461 -21.44 8.44 27.64
CA ALA A 461 -21.41 7.66 28.88
C ALA A 461 -20.14 7.98 29.68
N LEU A 462 -20.31 8.35 30.95
CA LEU A 462 -19.21 8.58 31.89
C LEU A 462 -19.16 7.44 32.92
N ILE A 463 -18.05 6.69 32.94
CA ILE A 463 -17.79 5.62 33.90
C ILE A 463 -16.46 5.86 34.61
N GLY A 464 -16.53 6.21 35.89
CA GLY A 464 -15.35 6.69 36.64
C GLY A 464 -14.81 7.97 36.01
N ASN A 465 -13.57 7.92 35.50
CA ASN A 465 -12.94 9.02 34.77
C ASN A 465 -12.88 8.77 33.24
N ARG A 466 -13.65 7.83 32.70
CA ARG A 466 -13.65 7.53 31.27
C ARG A 466 -14.93 7.99 30.62
N LEU A 467 -14.77 8.66 29.48
CA LEU A 467 -15.85 9.04 28.59
C LEU A 467 -15.88 8.07 27.42
N ILE A 468 -17.07 7.57 27.08
CA ILE A 468 -17.38 6.88 25.83
C ILE A 468 -18.42 7.75 25.13
N PHE A 469 -18.16 8.14 23.89
CA PHE A 469 -19.00 9.10 23.16
C PHE A 469 -19.10 8.73 21.68
N GLY A 470 -20.27 8.92 21.08
CA GLY A 470 -20.55 8.61 19.67
C GLY A 470 -21.94 8.03 19.50
N ASP A 471 -22.12 7.15 18.51
CA ASP A 471 -23.41 6.48 18.23
C ASP A 471 -24.00 5.80 19.48
N ALA A 472 -25.28 6.05 19.74
CA ALA A 472 -25.96 5.62 20.96
C ALA A 472 -25.97 4.10 21.13
N GLU A 473 -26.20 3.35 20.05
CA GLU A 473 -26.19 1.88 20.08
C GLU A 473 -24.79 1.35 20.40
N SER A 474 -23.77 1.93 19.76
CA SER A 474 -22.37 1.57 19.92
C SER A 474 -21.84 1.87 21.33
N VAL A 475 -22.22 3.00 21.92
CA VAL A 475 -21.89 3.35 23.31
C VAL A 475 -22.44 2.30 24.28
N LEU A 476 -23.69 1.85 24.08
CA LEU A 476 -24.30 0.81 24.91
C LEU A 476 -23.57 -0.54 24.75
N LYS A 477 -23.25 -0.95 23.52
CA LYS A 477 -22.44 -2.17 23.26
C LYS A 477 -21.10 -2.13 23.98
N CYS A 478 -20.47 -0.95 24.04
CA CYS A 478 -19.20 -0.79 24.73
C CYS A 478 -19.31 -0.94 26.25
N LEU A 479 -20.37 -0.40 26.85
CA LEU A 479 -20.64 -0.60 28.28
C LEU A 479 -20.95 -2.07 28.60
N GLU A 480 -21.63 -2.77 27.71
CA GLU A 480 -21.90 -4.20 27.85
C GLU A 480 -20.63 -5.05 27.74
N ALA A 481 -19.74 -4.75 26.79
CA ALA A 481 -18.47 -5.45 26.59
C ALA A 481 -17.59 -5.41 27.86
N ALA A 482 -17.49 -4.24 28.50
CA ALA A 482 -16.73 -4.07 29.74
C ALA A 482 -17.31 -4.89 30.91
N ARG A 483 -18.63 -5.10 30.96
CA ARG A 483 -19.28 -5.90 32.01
C ARG A 483 -19.21 -7.40 31.76
N GLY A 484 -19.38 -7.79 30.49
CA GLY A 484 -19.53 -9.19 30.11
C GLY A 484 -18.21 -9.98 30.09
N GLY A 485 -17.07 -9.30 30.17
CA GLY A 485 -15.74 -9.90 30.11
C GLY A 485 -15.35 -10.46 28.74
N ARG A 486 -16.29 -10.52 27.78
CA ARG A 486 -16.07 -10.80 26.36
C ARG A 486 -15.91 -9.49 25.62
N ASN A 487 -14.65 -9.09 25.42
CA ASN A 487 -14.29 -7.82 24.79
C ASN A 487 -13.08 -8.01 23.86
N PHE A 488 -12.65 -6.93 23.22
CA PHE A 488 -11.54 -6.89 22.27
C PHE A 488 -10.22 -7.40 22.84
N THR A 489 -10.03 -7.39 24.17
CA THR A 489 -8.79 -7.88 24.80
C THR A 489 -8.53 -9.38 24.55
N GLN A 490 -9.57 -10.11 24.13
CA GLN A 490 -9.48 -11.53 23.76
C GLN A 490 -9.03 -11.75 22.31
N ASN A 491 -8.85 -10.68 21.52
CA ASN A 491 -8.41 -10.79 20.12
C ASN A 491 -6.94 -11.23 20.03
N GLN A 492 -6.60 -12.08 19.05
CA GLN A 492 -5.23 -12.57 18.85
C GLN A 492 -4.22 -11.45 18.53
N LEU A 493 -4.68 -10.33 17.97
CA LEU A 493 -3.85 -9.15 17.71
C LEU A 493 -3.82 -8.16 18.88
N PHE A 494 -4.62 -8.37 19.94
CA PHE A 494 -4.71 -7.44 21.06
C PHE A 494 -3.35 -7.21 21.71
N GLN A 495 -2.56 -8.26 21.94
CA GLN A 495 -1.24 -8.11 22.55
C GLN A 495 -0.36 -7.13 21.77
N LYS A 496 -0.31 -7.23 20.44
CA LYS A 496 0.49 -6.31 19.60
C LYS A 496 -0.10 -4.89 19.59
N PHE A 497 -1.42 -4.77 19.51
CA PHE A 497 -2.12 -3.49 19.60
C PHE A 497 -1.81 -2.77 20.92
N ASN A 498 -1.81 -3.52 22.02
CA ASN A 498 -1.57 -3.08 23.38
C ASN A 498 -0.10 -2.73 23.64
N GLU A 499 0.84 -3.52 23.14
CA GLU A 499 2.29 -3.33 23.35
C GLU A 499 2.89 -2.27 22.43
N SER A 500 2.18 -1.86 21.38
CA SER A 500 2.69 -0.86 20.44
C SER A 500 3.01 0.46 21.13
N ARG A 501 4.22 0.96 20.85
CA ARG A 501 4.67 2.30 21.25
C ARG A 501 4.62 3.29 20.09
N ALA A 502 3.83 3.00 19.07
CA ALA A 502 3.60 3.93 17.97
C ALA A 502 2.74 5.11 18.46
N VAL A 503 2.76 6.23 17.71
CA VAL A 503 1.89 7.37 17.98
C VAL A 503 0.43 6.98 17.74
N ALA A 504 0.19 6.21 16.69
CA ALA A 504 -1.10 5.57 16.46
C ALA A 504 -0.90 4.08 16.12
N VAL A 505 -1.84 3.25 16.57
CA VAL A 505 -1.95 1.85 16.16
C VAL A 505 -3.40 1.55 15.80
N THR A 506 -3.63 1.04 14.60
CA THR A 506 -4.94 0.69 14.07
C THR A 506 -5.04 -0.81 13.89
N PHE A 507 -6.07 -1.40 14.47
CA PHE A 507 -6.56 -2.75 14.14
C PHE A 507 -7.76 -2.59 13.20
N ALA A 508 -7.87 -3.46 12.20
CA ALA A 508 -9.07 -3.54 11.38
C ALA A 508 -9.27 -4.93 10.78
N LYS A 509 -10.52 -5.23 10.49
CA LYS A 509 -10.97 -6.43 9.78
C LYS A 509 -11.23 -6.07 8.31
N ASP A 510 -10.94 -7.02 7.44
CA ASP A 510 -11.21 -6.93 6.01
C ASP A 510 -11.85 -8.25 5.58
N THR A 511 -13.10 -8.20 5.12
CA THR A 511 -13.88 -9.39 4.74
C THR A 511 -13.94 -9.63 3.25
N ASP A 512 -13.57 -8.65 2.43
CA ASP A 512 -13.94 -8.61 1.02
C ASP A 512 -12.71 -8.80 0.11
N SER A 513 -11.55 -8.28 0.50
CA SER A 513 -10.36 -8.30 -0.36
C SER A 513 -9.84 -9.73 -0.61
N ALA A 514 -10.00 -10.61 0.38
CA ALA A 514 -9.47 -11.96 0.33
C ALA A 514 -10.05 -12.81 -0.80
N GLU A 515 -11.37 -12.71 -1.03
CA GLU A 515 -12.06 -13.47 -2.08
C GLU A 515 -11.59 -13.04 -3.48
N LYS A 516 -11.54 -11.72 -3.72
CA LYS A 516 -11.05 -11.14 -4.97
C LYS A 516 -9.58 -11.50 -5.24
N ILE A 517 -8.73 -11.51 -4.22
CA ILE A 517 -7.33 -11.94 -4.39
C ILE A 517 -7.25 -13.43 -4.74
N VAL A 518 -8.10 -14.27 -4.13
CA VAL A 518 -8.16 -15.71 -4.43
C VAL A 518 -8.70 -15.96 -5.84
N SER A 519 -9.66 -15.18 -6.32
CA SER A 519 -10.18 -15.32 -7.69
C SER A 519 -9.13 -14.96 -8.75
N VAL A 520 -8.25 -14.00 -8.47
CA VAL A 520 -7.13 -13.63 -9.35
C VAL A 520 -6.01 -14.67 -9.34
N LEU A 521 -5.65 -15.17 -8.15
CA LEU A 521 -4.46 -16.02 -7.98
C LEU A 521 -4.76 -17.52 -7.99
N GLY A 522 -6.02 -17.94 -7.91
CA GLY A 522 -6.41 -19.34 -7.75
C GLY A 522 -7.89 -19.58 -8.04
N LYS A 523 -8.43 -20.65 -7.46
CA LYS A 523 -9.85 -21.01 -7.58
C LYS A 523 -10.49 -21.04 -6.20
N ILE A 524 -11.63 -20.37 -6.04
CA ILE A 524 -12.38 -20.35 -4.79
C ILE A 524 -13.00 -21.73 -4.54
N LYS A 525 -12.89 -22.22 -3.31
CA LYS A 525 -13.43 -23.52 -2.88
C LYS A 525 -14.94 -23.50 -2.66
N ASP A 526 -15.42 -22.42 -2.05
CA ASP A 526 -16.81 -22.22 -1.64
C ASP A 526 -17.12 -20.71 -1.73
N GLU A 527 -17.97 -20.33 -2.68
CA GLU A 527 -18.35 -18.93 -2.95
C GLU A 527 -19.19 -18.33 -1.80
N ASP A 528 -19.82 -19.15 -0.96
CA ASP A 528 -20.59 -18.68 0.19
C ASP A 528 -19.72 -18.48 1.45
N LYS A 529 -18.47 -18.96 1.44
CA LYS A 529 -17.57 -18.90 2.59
C LYS A 529 -16.85 -17.56 2.65
N LYS A 530 -17.27 -16.69 3.58
CA LYS A 530 -16.52 -15.47 3.93
C LYS A 530 -15.43 -15.74 4.96
N VAL A 531 -14.22 -15.24 4.72
CA VAL A 531 -13.09 -15.31 5.67
C VAL A 531 -12.59 -13.90 5.94
N ALA A 532 -12.76 -13.44 7.18
CA ALA A 532 -12.21 -12.17 7.62
C ALA A 532 -10.68 -12.25 7.76
N SER A 533 -9.98 -11.37 7.06
CA SER A 533 -8.59 -11.04 7.31
C SER A 533 -8.51 -9.94 8.38
N VAL A 534 -7.39 -9.85 9.09
CA VAL A 534 -7.12 -8.79 10.05
C VAL A 534 -5.79 -8.15 9.74
N TYR A 535 -5.71 -6.84 9.90
CA TYR A 535 -4.46 -6.11 9.78
C TYR A 535 -4.21 -5.19 10.97
N LEU A 536 -2.93 -4.92 11.19
CA LEU A 536 -2.45 -3.98 12.20
C LEU A 536 -1.54 -2.96 11.53
N THR A 537 -1.84 -1.68 11.68
CA THR A 537 -1.02 -0.58 11.16
C THR A 537 -0.49 0.26 12.31
N GLU A 538 0.83 0.42 12.39
CA GLU A 538 1.50 1.37 13.28
C GLU A 538 1.88 2.64 12.50
N THR A 539 1.67 3.81 13.10
CA THR A 539 2.11 5.10 12.57
C THR A 539 3.09 5.76 13.53
N ARG A 540 4.27 6.16 13.03
CA ARG A 540 5.34 6.81 13.78
C ARG A 540 5.75 8.09 13.08
N PHE A 541 6.08 9.10 13.88
CA PHE A 541 6.69 10.33 13.41
C PHE A 541 8.17 10.30 13.75
N THR A 542 9.01 10.53 12.75
CA THR A 542 10.47 10.43 12.86
C THR A 542 11.12 11.75 12.46
N GLY A 543 12.43 11.87 12.66
CA GLY A 543 13.16 13.08 12.28
C GLY A 543 13.21 13.37 10.78
N GLY A 544 12.82 12.42 9.91
CA GLY A 544 12.78 12.62 8.46
C GLY A 544 11.39 12.54 7.82
N GLY A 545 10.34 12.28 8.61
CA GLY A 545 8.99 12.12 8.08
C GLY A 545 8.14 11.10 8.84
N ILE A 546 7.12 10.59 8.15
CA ILE A 546 6.09 9.70 8.71
C ILE A 546 6.35 8.27 8.25
N GLU A 547 6.44 7.33 9.18
CA GLU A 547 6.55 5.90 8.91
C GLU A 547 5.24 5.20 9.24
N ARG A 548 4.71 4.42 8.30
CA ARG A 548 3.60 3.50 8.51
C ARG A 548 4.06 2.06 8.30
N ARG A 549 3.81 1.20 9.28
CA ARG A 549 4.08 -0.24 9.20
C ARG A 549 2.78 -1.01 9.31
N THR A 550 2.40 -1.73 8.26
CA THR A 550 1.20 -2.55 8.22
C THR A 550 1.57 -4.02 8.13
N VAL A 551 0.93 -4.87 8.93
CA VAL A 551 1.00 -6.32 8.79
C VAL A 551 -0.39 -6.84 8.46
N SER A 552 -0.55 -7.44 7.29
CA SER A 552 -1.83 -8.00 6.81
C SER A 552 -1.60 -9.33 6.08
N ALA A 553 -2.68 -10.01 5.70
CA ALA A 553 -2.58 -11.30 5.01
C ALA A 553 -1.87 -11.19 3.64
N PHE A 554 -2.14 -10.11 2.89
CA PHE A 554 -1.71 -9.96 1.49
C PHE A 554 -0.86 -8.72 1.23
N GLY A 555 -0.81 -7.77 2.17
CA GLY A 555 -0.11 -6.50 2.02
C GLY A 555 -0.63 -5.64 0.86
N LEU A 556 0.10 -4.56 0.57
CA LEU A 556 -0.26 -3.63 -0.51
C LEU A 556 -0.26 -4.31 -1.89
N ILE A 557 0.56 -5.34 -2.07
CA ILE A 557 0.59 -6.14 -3.31
C ILE A 557 -0.76 -6.82 -3.53
N GLY A 558 -1.39 -7.35 -2.48
CA GLY A 558 -2.73 -7.91 -2.54
C GLY A 558 -3.77 -6.88 -2.96
N THR A 559 -3.74 -5.69 -2.36
CA THR A 559 -4.64 -4.58 -2.72
C THR A 559 -4.49 -4.18 -4.18
N VAL A 560 -3.27 -4.16 -4.73
CA VAL A 560 -3.06 -3.88 -6.17
C VAL A 560 -3.65 -4.99 -7.04
N LEU A 561 -3.55 -6.27 -6.63
CA LEU A 561 -4.11 -7.39 -7.39
C LEU A 561 -5.64 -7.39 -7.36
N GLU A 562 -6.25 -7.00 -6.24
CA GLU A 562 -7.69 -6.86 -6.11
C GLU A 562 -8.26 -5.94 -7.20
N GLN A 563 -7.63 -4.78 -7.41
CA GLN A 563 -8.03 -3.78 -8.39
C GLN A 563 -7.84 -4.24 -9.86
N ILE A 564 -7.09 -5.32 -10.10
CA ILE A 564 -6.91 -5.92 -11.44
C ILE A 564 -7.98 -6.98 -11.71
N GLY A 565 -8.59 -7.55 -10.66
CA GLY A 565 -9.64 -8.57 -10.77
C GLY A 565 -11.04 -8.01 -11.01
N GLU A 566 -11.22 -6.69 -10.89
CA GLU A 566 -12.44 -5.95 -11.27
C GLU A 566 -12.42 -5.62 -12.77
#